data_AF-A0A2V9IZ10-F1
#
_entry.id   AF-A0A2V9IZ10-F1
#
_cell.length_a   1.000
_cell.length_b   1.000
_cell.length_c   1.000
_cell.angle_alpha   90.00
_cell.angle_beta   90.00
_cell.angle_gamma   90.00
#
_symmetry.space_group_name_H-M   'P 1'
#
loop_
_entity.id
_entity.type
_entity.pdbx_description
1 polymer ?
#
loop_
_entity_poly.entity_id
_entity_poly.type
_entity_poly.pdbx_seq_one_letter_code
_entity_poly.pdbx_strand_id
1 'polypeptide(L)'
;MSEGTDHEGWLRRPKTLLAVLVVARLVLETAGAAHTWTRYLSSTVALFLAAIYLGAVAPLRGVTRFTKLILPAVFLTVWTAGWVIFAILVSALLQLQGSHFASPDDYGNWPHLRQHILGHVGAIGIYSAVVVILMAVPFLLRRWPVAVGPAAVLGALVITRYWVEAMGADPARASAWSSTLAMLLCGFYLGGVGQCFGLKLGGQLLIPSILIGWAWRFWVFLAAVLSVVAPFYKTHFFDPSGGRVAVRLAESLGVGVLEGFVYGVVVWGIAVWISHTARRTALEV
;
A
#
# COMPACT_ATOMS: atom_id res chain seq x y z
N MET A 1 -13.04 -29.50 9.77
CA MET A 1 -12.28 -28.78 8.74
C MET A 1 -10.91 -28.46 9.31
N SER A 2 -9.85 -29.09 8.82
CA SER A 2 -8.51 -28.77 9.32
C SER A 2 -8.16 -27.34 8.96
N GLU A 3 -7.60 -26.57 9.89
CA GLU A 3 -6.95 -25.27 9.63
C GLU A 3 -5.63 -25.50 8.85
N GLY A 4 -5.67 -26.27 7.76
CA GLY A 4 -4.60 -26.37 6.77
C GLY A 4 -4.59 -25.09 5.94
N THR A 5 -4.16 -24.00 6.54
CA THR A 5 -3.90 -22.75 5.83
C THR A 5 -2.73 -23.02 4.88
N ASP A 6 -3.03 -23.18 3.60
CA ASP A 6 -2.05 -23.24 2.52
C ASP A 6 -1.35 -21.87 2.40
N HIS A 7 -0.47 -21.61 3.37
CA HIS A 7 0.34 -20.40 3.48
C HIS A 7 1.23 -20.25 2.24
N GLU A 8 1.67 -21.38 1.67
CA GLU A 8 2.51 -21.39 0.47
C GLU A 8 1.73 -20.92 -0.76
N GLY A 9 0.53 -21.45 -1.00
CA GLY A 9 -0.32 -21.05 -2.12
C GLY A 9 -0.80 -19.60 -2.03
N TRP A 10 -0.99 -19.07 -0.82
CA TRP A 10 -1.37 -17.67 -0.60
C TRP A 10 -0.25 -16.68 -0.89
N LEU A 11 0.97 -16.99 -0.47
CA LEU A 11 2.12 -16.12 -0.68
C LEU A 11 2.75 -16.29 -2.07
N ARG A 12 2.47 -17.40 -2.77
CA ARG A 12 3.12 -17.73 -4.06
C ARG A 12 3.04 -16.59 -5.06
N ARG A 13 1.84 -16.07 -5.37
CA ARG A 13 1.65 -15.04 -6.39
C ARG A 13 2.36 -13.72 -6.04
N PRO A 14 2.18 -13.14 -4.83
CA PRO A 14 2.94 -11.96 -4.44
C PRO A 14 4.45 -12.17 -4.45
N LYS A 15 4.95 -13.31 -3.96
CA LYS A 15 6.38 -13.64 -3.97
C LYS A 15 6.95 -13.66 -5.39
N THR A 16 6.24 -14.30 -6.31
CA THR A 16 6.65 -14.35 -7.73
C THR A 16 6.65 -12.95 -8.34
N LEU A 17 5.62 -12.15 -8.11
CA LEU A 17 5.56 -10.77 -8.59
C LEU A 17 6.75 -9.94 -8.08
N LEU A 18 7.07 -10.02 -6.79
CA LEU A 18 8.17 -9.28 -6.17
C LEU A 18 9.53 -9.69 -6.75
N ALA A 19 9.76 -11.01 -6.90
CA ALA A 19 10.97 -11.54 -7.53
C ALA A 19 11.11 -11.04 -8.98
N VAL A 20 10.04 -11.18 -9.77
CA VAL A 20 10.02 -10.75 -11.17
C VAL A 20 10.29 -9.25 -11.29
N LEU A 21 9.76 -8.41 -10.41
CA LEU A 21 9.99 -6.97 -10.46
C LEU A 21 11.44 -6.60 -10.16
N VAL A 22 12.07 -7.24 -9.18
CA VAL A 22 13.50 -7.01 -8.87
C VAL A 22 14.36 -7.44 -10.07
N VAL A 23 14.10 -8.63 -10.62
CA VAL A 23 14.85 -9.15 -11.78
C VAL A 23 14.62 -8.28 -13.02
N ALA A 24 13.37 -7.91 -13.32
CA ALA A 24 13.04 -7.07 -14.46
C ALA A 24 13.73 -5.70 -14.37
N ARG A 25 13.75 -5.08 -13.18
CA ARG A 25 14.48 -3.83 -12.96
C ARG A 25 15.98 -4.00 -13.23
N LEU A 26 16.59 -5.04 -12.67
CA LEU A 26 18.02 -5.33 -12.89
C LEU A 26 18.32 -5.53 -14.40
N VAL A 27 17.50 -6.32 -15.10
CA VAL A 27 17.66 -6.57 -16.54
C VAL A 27 17.51 -5.29 -17.36
N LEU A 28 16.53 -4.44 -17.04
CA LEU A 28 16.34 -3.17 -17.74
C LEU A 28 17.49 -2.20 -17.51
N GLU A 29 17.94 -2.05 -16.26
CA GLU A 29 19.07 -1.18 -15.91
C GLU A 29 20.37 -1.64 -16.58
N THR A 30 20.61 -2.95 -16.63
CA THR A 30 21.79 -3.53 -17.31
C THR A 30 21.71 -3.45 -18.83
N ALA A 31 20.50 -3.45 -19.40
CA ALA A 31 20.28 -3.20 -20.83
C ALA A 31 20.38 -1.71 -21.22
N GLY A 32 20.73 -0.82 -20.28
CA GLY A 32 20.91 0.61 -20.53
C GLY A 32 19.62 1.43 -20.49
N ALA A 33 18.52 0.88 -19.95
CA ALA A 33 17.31 1.67 -19.74
C ALA A 33 17.58 2.81 -18.74
N ALA A 34 17.05 4.00 -19.04
CA ALA A 34 17.27 5.16 -18.19
C ALA A 34 16.66 4.95 -16.78
N HIS A 35 17.43 5.33 -15.76
CA HIS A 35 17.04 5.21 -14.36
C HIS A 35 15.70 5.91 -14.05
N THR A 36 15.39 6.99 -14.77
CA THR A 36 14.12 7.72 -14.68
C THR A 36 12.90 6.81 -14.91
N TRP A 37 13.04 5.77 -15.72
CA TRP A 37 11.97 4.81 -16.01
C TRP A 37 12.02 3.59 -15.10
N THR A 38 13.21 3.04 -14.84
CA THR A 38 13.36 1.81 -14.05
C THR A 38 13.02 2.01 -12.57
N ARG A 39 13.14 3.24 -12.05
CA ARG A 39 12.72 3.61 -10.68
C ARG A 39 11.22 3.41 -10.40
N TYR A 40 10.37 3.37 -11.44
CA TYR A 40 8.95 3.03 -11.29
C TYR A 40 8.75 1.53 -10.96
N LEU A 41 9.74 0.67 -11.24
CA LEU A 41 9.77 -0.74 -10.83
C LEU A 41 10.34 -0.89 -9.40
N SER A 42 9.81 -0.12 -8.46
CA SER A 42 10.26 -0.14 -7.07
C SER A 42 9.77 -1.38 -6.35
N SER A 43 10.72 -2.20 -5.86
CA SER A 43 10.43 -3.38 -5.04
C SER A 43 9.77 -3.02 -3.71
N THR A 44 10.09 -1.86 -3.14
CA THR A 44 9.46 -1.35 -1.91
C THR A 44 7.97 -1.05 -2.13
N VAL A 45 7.62 -0.34 -3.22
CA VAL A 45 6.21 -0.07 -3.55
C VAL A 45 5.48 -1.37 -3.83
N ALA A 46 6.09 -2.27 -4.61
CA ALA A 46 5.50 -3.56 -4.90
C ALA A 46 5.24 -4.38 -3.63
N LEU A 47 6.17 -4.36 -2.67
CA LEU A 47 6.02 -5.00 -1.36
C LEU A 47 4.83 -4.41 -0.60
N PHE A 48 4.69 -3.09 -0.59
CA PHE A 48 3.58 -2.41 0.07
C PHE A 48 2.23 -2.71 -0.58
N LEU A 49 2.16 -2.71 -1.91
CA LEU A 49 0.94 -3.08 -2.64
C LEU A 49 0.58 -4.56 -2.41
N ALA A 50 1.58 -5.45 -2.39
CA ALA A 50 1.39 -6.86 -2.05
C ALA A 50 0.87 -7.02 -0.62
N ALA A 51 1.37 -6.24 0.33
CA ALA A 51 0.91 -6.23 1.72
C ALA A 51 -0.57 -5.84 1.81
N ILE A 52 -0.97 -4.74 1.17
CA ILE A 52 -2.37 -4.29 1.12
C ILE A 52 -3.26 -5.38 0.50
N TYR A 53 -2.86 -5.93 -0.64
CA TYR A 53 -3.59 -7.01 -1.32
C TYR A 53 -3.80 -8.22 -0.40
N LEU A 54 -2.73 -8.67 0.26
CA LEU A 54 -2.82 -9.83 1.15
C LEU A 54 -3.68 -9.53 2.37
N GLY A 55 -3.56 -8.35 2.98
CA GLY A 55 -4.44 -7.94 4.07
C GLY A 55 -5.93 -7.94 3.69
N ALA A 56 -6.24 -7.51 2.46
CA ALA A 56 -7.59 -7.51 1.93
C ALA A 56 -8.14 -8.91 1.62
N VAL A 57 -7.30 -9.82 1.14
CA VAL A 57 -7.70 -11.19 0.76
C VAL A 57 -7.67 -12.16 1.94
N ALA A 58 -6.91 -11.88 3.02
CA ALA A 58 -6.77 -12.77 4.17
C ALA A 58 -8.12 -13.25 4.74
N PRO A 59 -9.14 -12.38 4.96
CA PRO A 59 -10.44 -12.81 5.47
C PRO A 59 -11.17 -13.77 4.53
N LEU A 60 -11.03 -13.59 3.21
CA LEU A 60 -11.63 -14.46 2.19
C LEU A 60 -11.02 -15.88 2.21
N ARG A 61 -9.84 -16.02 2.81
CA ARG A 61 -9.14 -17.31 3.01
C ARG A 61 -9.33 -17.87 4.41
N GLY A 62 -10.31 -17.38 5.17
CA GLY A 62 -10.62 -17.88 6.51
C GLY A 62 -9.68 -17.39 7.61
N VAL A 63 -8.82 -16.39 7.33
CA VAL A 63 -7.97 -15.78 8.37
C VAL A 63 -8.83 -14.87 9.25
N THR A 64 -8.98 -15.23 10.51
CA THR A 64 -9.82 -14.49 11.48
C THR A 64 -9.03 -13.76 12.56
N ARG A 65 -7.81 -14.24 12.85
CA ARG A 65 -6.91 -13.68 13.88
C ARG A 65 -5.85 -12.79 13.26
N PHE A 66 -5.67 -11.61 13.86
CA PHE A 66 -4.68 -10.62 13.43
C PHE A 66 -3.24 -11.16 13.46
N THR A 67 -2.89 -11.95 14.49
CA THR A 67 -1.55 -12.52 14.65
C THR A 67 -1.12 -13.41 13.48
N LYS A 68 -2.07 -13.98 12.72
CA LYS A 68 -1.79 -14.75 11.50
C LYS A 68 -1.29 -13.89 10.33
N LEU A 69 -1.28 -12.56 10.44
CA LEU A 69 -0.68 -11.66 9.44
C LEU A 69 0.83 -11.45 9.65
N ILE A 70 1.33 -11.69 10.88
CA ILE A 70 2.73 -11.39 11.24
C ILE A 70 3.70 -12.23 10.40
N LEU A 71 3.48 -13.56 10.36
CA LEU A 71 4.36 -14.46 9.63
C LEU A 71 4.39 -14.16 8.11
N PRO A 72 3.24 -13.99 7.42
CA PRO A 72 3.22 -13.51 6.03
C PRO A 72 3.97 -12.20 5.81
N ALA A 73 3.83 -11.21 6.71
CA ALA A 73 4.50 -9.93 6.59
C ALA A 73 6.03 -10.05 6.67
N VAL A 74 6.52 -10.79 7.68
CA VAL A 74 7.95 -11.07 7.84
C VAL A 74 8.47 -11.85 6.63
N PHE A 75 7.75 -12.87 6.19
CA PHE A 75 8.15 -13.70 5.07
C PHE A 75 8.28 -12.90 3.76
N LEU A 76 7.30 -12.05 3.43
CA LEU A 76 7.36 -11.19 2.24
C LEU A 76 8.54 -10.21 2.30
N THR A 77 8.79 -9.66 3.48
CA THR A 77 9.87 -8.69 3.68
C THR A 77 11.22 -9.37 3.49
N VAL A 78 11.44 -10.51 4.15
CA VAL A 78 12.66 -11.33 3.99
C VAL A 78 12.83 -11.79 2.55
N TRP A 79 11.75 -12.25 1.90
CA TRP A 79 11.79 -12.68 0.50
C TRP A 79 12.21 -11.54 -0.43
N THR A 80 11.62 -10.36 -0.26
CA THR A 80 11.95 -9.17 -1.07
C THR A 80 13.39 -8.73 -0.82
N ALA A 81 13.81 -8.66 0.44
CA ALA A 81 15.17 -8.32 0.82
C ALA A 81 16.18 -9.33 0.25
N GLY A 82 15.87 -10.62 0.26
CA GLY A 82 16.71 -11.67 -0.32
C GLY A 82 16.93 -11.46 -1.83
N TRP A 83 15.89 -11.15 -2.58
CA TRP A 83 16.01 -10.82 -4.01
C TRP A 83 16.78 -9.52 -4.27
N VAL A 84 16.57 -8.50 -3.44
CA VAL A 84 17.34 -7.25 -3.51
C VAL A 84 18.82 -7.55 -3.26
N ILE A 85 19.17 -8.22 -2.16
CA ILE A 85 20.55 -8.62 -1.83
C ILE A 85 21.17 -9.46 -2.95
N PHE A 86 20.41 -10.39 -3.52
CA PHE A 86 20.86 -11.15 -4.68
C PHE A 86 21.20 -10.24 -5.87
N ALA A 87 20.34 -9.28 -6.21
CA ALA A 87 20.61 -8.31 -7.27
C ALA A 87 21.82 -7.41 -6.98
N ILE A 88 22.05 -7.04 -5.71
CA ILE A 88 23.25 -6.31 -5.26
C ILE A 88 24.50 -7.17 -5.53
N LEU A 89 24.49 -8.43 -5.08
CA LEU A 89 25.62 -9.35 -5.26
C LEU A 89 25.94 -9.56 -6.75
N VAL A 90 24.92 -9.84 -7.57
CA VAL A 90 25.11 -10.00 -9.03
C VAL A 90 25.67 -8.73 -9.65
N SER A 91 25.13 -7.56 -9.29
CA SER A 91 25.60 -6.27 -9.80
C SER A 91 27.04 -5.98 -9.38
N ALA A 92 27.41 -6.28 -8.13
CA ALA A 92 28.74 -6.04 -7.60
C ALA A 92 29.79 -6.99 -8.19
N LEU A 93 29.47 -8.28 -8.30
CA LEU A 93 30.36 -9.31 -8.85
C LEU A 93 30.64 -9.11 -10.34
N LEU A 94 29.62 -8.71 -11.10
CA LEU A 94 29.72 -8.48 -12.55
C LEU A 94 30.05 -7.02 -12.90
N GLN A 95 30.26 -6.15 -11.89
CA GLN A 95 30.58 -4.73 -12.05
C GLN A 95 29.61 -3.98 -12.98
N LEU A 96 28.31 -4.19 -12.77
CA LEU A 96 27.24 -3.67 -13.63
C LEU A 96 27.06 -2.16 -13.40
N GLN A 97 27.88 -1.32 -14.06
CA GLN A 97 27.94 0.13 -13.83
C GLN A 97 26.61 0.89 -14.04
N GLY A 98 25.64 0.32 -14.76
CA GLY A 98 24.30 0.91 -14.95
C GLY A 98 23.26 0.47 -13.91
N SER A 99 23.58 -0.48 -13.03
CA SER A 99 22.65 -1.02 -12.03
C SER A 99 22.53 -0.09 -10.83
N HIS A 100 21.31 0.18 -10.35
CA HIS A 100 21.13 0.94 -9.11
C HIS A 100 21.39 0.10 -7.85
N PHE A 101 21.52 -1.23 -7.99
CA PHE A 101 21.63 -2.13 -6.85
C PHE A 101 23.03 -2.11 -6.21
N ALA A 102 24.09 -1.79 -6.96
CA ALA A 102 25.45 -1.71 -6.43
C ALA A 102 26.10 -0.39 -6.87
N SER A 103 26.85 0.25 -5.97
CA SER A 103 27.65 1.42 -6.31
C SER A 103 29.04 1.01 -6.78
N PRO A 104 29.81 1.90 -7.43
CA PRO A 104 31.21 1.64 -7.75
C PRO A 104 32.05 1.21 -6.53
N ASP A 105 31.72 1.73 -5.35
CA ASP A 105 32.38 1.37 -4.08
C ASP A 105 32.10 -0.06 -3.63
N ASP A 106 31.09 -0.74 -4.20
CA ASP A 106 30.79 -2.15 -3.95
C ASP A 106 31.65 -3.10 -4.82
N TYR A 107 32.32 -2.59 -5.86
CA TYR A 107 33.05 -3.41 -6.83
C TYR A 107 34.41 -3.83 -6.30
N GLY A 108 34.57 -5.13 -6.02
CA GLY A 108 35.82 -5.70 -5.48
C GLY A 108 36.13 -5.32 -4.02
N ASN A 109 35.34 -4.43 -3.42
CA ASN A 109 35.47 -3.97 -2.04
C ASN A 109 34.50 -4.71 -1.12
N TRP A 110 34.91 -5.92 -0.71
CA TRP A 110 34.11 -6.80 0.14
C TRP A 110 33.64 -6.18 1.47
N PRO A 111 34.46 -5.38 2.18
CA PRO A 111 34.01 -4.68 3.38
C PRO A 111 32.84 -3.72 3.12
N HIS A 112 32.91 -2.91 2.06
CA HIS A 112 31.84 -1.97 1.70
C HIS A 112 30.58 -2.71 1.28
N LEU A 113 30.71 -3.71 0.40
CA LEU A 113 29.59 -4.57 -0.03
C LEU A 113 28.90 -5.26 1.15
N ARG A 114 29.69 -5.79 2.11
CA ARG A 114 29.14 -6.38 3.35
C ARG A 114 28.34 -5.36 4.14
N GLN A 115 28.84 -4.14 4.31
CA GLN A 115 28.14 -3.09 5.03
C GLN A 115 26.84 -2.67 4.33
N HIS A 116 26.86 -2.56 3.00
CA HIS A 116 25.68 -2.29 2.19
C HIS A 116 24.61 -3.39 2.37
N ILE A 117 24.99 -4.67 2.27
CA ILE A 117 24.09 -5.81 2.50
C ILE A 117 23.53 -5.80 3.93
N LEU A 118 24.37 -5.56 4.93
CA LEU A 118 23.93 -5.48 6.33
C LEU A 118 22.93 -4.35 6.56
N GLY A 119 23.04 -3.24 5.81
CA GLY A 119 22.02 -2.18 5.81
C GLY A 119 20.64 -2.68 5.41
N HIS A 120 20.55 -3.48 4.34
CA HIS A 120 19.29 -4.10 3.90
C HIS A 120 18.77 -5.12 4.91
N VAL A 121 19.66 -5.93 5.51
CA VAL A 121 19.29 -6.90 6.55
C VAL A 121 18.74 -6.18 7.79
N GLY A 122 19.39 -5.10 8.24
CA GLY A 122 18.93 -4.29 9.36
C GLY A 122 17.57 -3.66 9.12
N ALA A 123 17.26 -3.31 7.87
CA ALA A 123 15.98 -2.72 7.50
C ALA A 123 14.80 -3.73 7.51
N ILE A 124 15.05 -5.05 7.50
CA ILE A 124 14.01 -6.09 7.47
C ILE A 124 13.02 -5.91 8.63
N GLY A 125 13.49 -5.62 9.84
CA GLY A 125 12.62 -5.44 11.01
C GLY A 125 11.64 -4.29 10.84
N ILE A 126 12.15 -3.13 10.37
CA ILE A 126 11.35 -1.92 10.15
C ILE A 126 10.33 -2.16 9.03
N TYR A 127 10.76 -2.69 7.89
CA TYR A 127 9.85 -2.98 6.78
C TYR A 127 8.81 -4.03 7.15
N SER A 128 9.16 -5.04 7.95
CA SER A 128 8.20 -6.04 8.42
C SER A 128 7.11 -5.39 9.26
N ALA A 129 7.46 -4.48 10.17
CA ALA A 129 6.49 -3.73 10.97
C ALA A 129 5.56 -2.88 10.08
N VAL A 130 6.10 -2.17 9.09
CA VAL A 130 5.31 -1.41 8.12
C VAL A 130 4.38 -2.34 7.33
N VAL A 131 4.88 -3.46 6.80
CA VAL A 131 4.09 -4.44 6.05
C VAL A 131 2.95 -5.01 6.91
N VAL A 132 3.18 -5.31 8.20
CA VAL A 132 2.10 -5.70 9.12
C VAL A 132 1.05 -4.62 9.23
N ILE A 133 1.44 -3.36 9.41
CA ILE A 133 0.50 -2.22 9.47
C ILE A 133 -0.32 -2.11 8.18
N LEU A 134 0.33 -2.21 7.02
CA LEU A 134 -0.34 -2.16 5.71
C LEU A 134 -1.34 -3.31 5.53
N MET A 135 -1.00 -4.52 5.97
CA MET A 135 -1.93 -5.66 5.97
C MET A 135 -3.08 -5.46 6.96
N ALA A 136 -2.81 -4.83 8.11
CA ALA A 136 -3.75 -4.66 9.21
C ALA A 136 -4.98 -3.84 8.80
N VAL A 137 -4.78 -2.73 8.09
CA VAL A 137 -5.85 -1.77 7.77
C VAL A 137 -7.03 -2.43 7.05
N PRO A 138 -6.84 -3.06 5.86
CA PRO A 138 -7.96 -3.73 5.18
C PRO A 138 -8.46 -4.95 5.97
N PHE A 139 -7.58 -5.65 6.71
CA PHE A 139 -7.98 -6.81 7.51
C PHE A 139 -8.89 -6.47 8.69
N LEU A 140 -8.71 -5.31 9.32
CA LEU A 140 -9.56 -4.86 10.43
C LEU A 140 -10.99 -4.58 9.95
N LEU A 141 -11.15 -4.22 8.68
CA LEU A 141 -12.44 -4.02 8.03
C LEU A 141 -13.17 -5.32 7.67
N ARG A 142 -12.62 -6.50 7.99
CA ARG A 142 -13.23 -7.81 7.66
C ARG A 142 -14.67 -8.02 8.16
N ARG A 143 -15.07 -7.30 9.21
CA ARG A 143 -16.46 -7.32 9.70
C ARG A 143 -17.44 -6.61 8.77
N TRP A 144 -16.92 -5.80 7.84
CA TRP A 144 -17.64 -5.08 6.81
C TRP A 144 -17.00 -5.40 5.45
N PRO A 145 -17.21 -6.61 4.90
CA PRO A 145 -16.50 -7.08 3.70
C PRO A 145 -16.57 -6.11 2.51
N VAL A 146 -17.71 -5.43 2.36
CA VAL A 146 -17.92 -4.41 1.32
C VAL A 146 -16.95 -3.22 1.42
N ALA A 147 -16.39 -2.92 2.60
CA ALA A 147 -15.45 -1.82 2.79
C ALA A 147 -13.97 -2.22 2.56
N VAL A 148 -13.66 -3.51 2.55
CA VAL A 148 -12.27 -4.02 2.46
C VAL A 148 -11.62 -3.64 1.14
N GLY A 149 -12.30 -3.90 0.01
CA GLY A 149 -11.82 -3.55 -1.33
C GLY A 149 -11.58 -2.05 -1.52
N PRO A 150 -12.59 -1.20 -1.25
CA PRO A 150 -12.44 0.26 -1.26
C PRO A 150 -11.25 0.76 -0.43
N ALA A 151 -11.10 0.30 0.81
CA ALA A 151 -10.00 0.70 1.66
C ALA A 151 -8.63 0.28 1.09
N ALA A 152 -8.53 -0.92 0.51
CA ALA A 152 -7.31 -1.39 -0.15
C ALA A 152 -6.95 -0.54 -1.38
N VAL A 153 -7.92 -0.19 -2.23
CA VAL A 153 -7.71 0.67 -3.40
C VAL A 153 -7.24 2.07 -2.98
N LEU A 154 -7.88 2.66 -1.97
CA LEU A 154 -7.50 3.97 -1.45
C LEU A 154 -6.06 3.96 -0.89
N GLY A 155 -5.68 2.91 -0.16
CA GLY A 155 -4.31 2.72 0.32
C GLY A 155 -3.31 2.58 -0.82
N ALA A 156 -3.63 1.78 -1.84
CA ALA A 156 -2.78 1.60 -3.01
C ALA A 156 -2.54 2.91 -3.76
N LEU A 157 -3.59 3.73 -3.93
CA LEU A 157 -3.48 5.06 -4.56
C LEU A 157 -2.63 6.03 -3.73
N VAL A 158 -2.82 6.08 -2.42
CA VAL A 158 -2.01 6.93 -1.53
C VAL A 158 -0.54 6.54 -1.58
N ILE A 159 -0.22 5.24 -1.51
CA ILE A 159 1.18 4.76 -1.59
C ILE A 159 1.78 5.06 -2.96
N THR A 160 1.03 4.83 -4.03
CA THR A 160 1.51 5.12 -5.39
C THR A 160 1.76 6.61 -5.57
N ARG A 161 0.85 7.46 -5.11
CA ARG A 161 1.01 8.91 -5.16
C ARG A 161 2.22 9.37 -4.35
N TYR A 162 2.36 8.89 -3.11
CA TYR A 162 3.51 9.18 -2.26
C TYR A 162 4.82 8.86 -2.99
N TRP A 163 4.90 7.68 -3.61
CA TRP A 163 6.10 7.25 -4.32
C TRP A 163 6.40 8.08 -5.57
N VAL A 164 5.36 8.39 -6.36
CA VAL A 164 5.50 9.20 -7.58
C VAL A 164 6.00 10.61 -7.23
N GLU A 165 5.51 11.20 -6.15
CA GLU A 165 6.00 12.50 -5.64
C GLU A 165 7.41 12.39 -5.06
N ALA A 166 7.71 11.34 -4.30
CA ALA A 166 9.04 11.06 -3.76
C ALA A 166 10.10 10.94 -4.87
N MET A 167 9.71 10.49 -6.06
CA MET A 167 10.55 10.45 -7.26
C MET A 167 10.66 11.80 -8.00
N GLY A 168 10.05 12.86 -7.50
CA GLY A 168 10.08 14.19 -8.10
C GLY A 168 9.27 14.29 -9.40
N ALA A 169 8.23 13.47 -9.57
CA ALA A 169 7.27 13.69 -10.64
C ALA A 169 6.57 15.04 -10.46
N ASP A 170 6.21 15.69 -11.56
CA ASP A 170 5.49 16.95 -11.49
C ASP A 170 4.11 16.78 -10.82
N PRO A 171 3.56 17.84 -10.22
CA PRO A 171 2.29 17.77 -9.51
C PRO A 171 1.11 17.31 -10.38
N ALA A 172 1.11 17.61 -11.68
CA ALA A 172 0.04 17.21 -12.57
C ALA A 172 0.05 15.68 -12.78
N ARG A 173 1.21 15.08 -13.03
CA ARG A 173 1.36 13.61 -13.11
C ARG A 173 1.10 12.92 -11.78
N ALA A 174 1.54 13.50 -10.67
CA ALA A 174 1.26 12.96 -9.34
C ALA A 174 -0.24 12.98 -9.00
N SER A 175 -0.96 14.04 -9.40
CA SER A 175 -2.39 14.19 -9.13
C SER A 175 -3.29 13.20 -9.89
N ALA A 176 -2.79 12.58 -10.98
CA ALA A 176 -3.48 11.47 -11.64
C ALA A 176 -3.77 10.29 -10.69
N TRP A 177 -2.98 10.16 -9.61
CA TRP A 177 -3.15 9.15 -8.56
C TRP A 177 -4.02 9.69 -7.40
N SER A 178 -5.07 10.44 -7.71
CA SER A 178 -5.94 11.09 -6.72
C SER A 178 -6.79 10.06 -5.96
N SER A 179 -6.52 9.91 -4.67
CA SER A 179 -7.36 9.15 -3.75
C SER A 179 -8.71 9.83 -3.48
N THR A 180 -8.84 11.15 -3.68
CA THR A 180 -10.09 11.89 -3.42
C THR A 180 -11.17 11.51 -4.42
N LEU A 181 -10.83 11.39 -5.71
CA LEU A 181 -11.78 10.92 -6.72
C LEU A 181 -12.19 9.46 -6.43
N ALA A 182 -11.22 8.60 -6.11
CA ALA A 182 -11.49 7.23 -5.73
C ALA A 182 -12.40 7.12 -4.49
N MET A 183 -12.25 8.03 -3.52
CA MET A 183 -13.14 8.10 -2.35
C MET A 183 -14.59 8.34 -2.77
N LEU A 184 -14.85 9.23 -3.72
CA LEU A 184 -16.21 9.45 -4.25
C LEU A 184 -16.73 8.22 -5.01
N LEU A 185 -15.87 7.56 -5.80
CA LEU A 185 -16.20 6.32 -6.50
C LEU A 185 -16.57 5.17 -5.54
N CYS A 186 -16.08 5.20 -4.30
CA CYS A 186 -16.49 4.24 -3.27
C CYS A 186 -17.99 4.35 -2.94
N GLY A 187 -18.60 5.53 -3.05
CA GLY A 187 -20.04 5.71 -2.88
C GLY A 187 -20.85 5.01 -3.96
N PHE A 188 -20.42 5.13 -5.23
CA PHE A 188 -21.02 4.40 -6.35
C PHE A 188 -20.89 2.88 -6.16
N TYR A 189 -19.69 2.42 -5.83
CA TYR A 189 -19.44 1.00 -5.55
C TYR A 189 -20.34 0.49 -4.41
N LEU A 190 -20.38 1.20 -3.28
CA LEU A 190 -21.14 0.77 -2.10
C LEU A 190 -22.65 0.76 -2.38
N GLY A 191 -23.16 1.76 -3.10
CA GLY A 191 -24.58 1.82 -3.49
C GLY A 191 -24.99 0.72 -4.46
N GLY A 192 -24.13 0.41 -5.45
CA GLY A 192 -24.39 -0.62 -6.47
C GLY A 192 -24.19 -2.05 -5.96
N VAL A 193 -23.11 -2.29 -5.22
CA VAL A 193 -22.70 -3.65 -4.78
C VAL A 193 -23.21 -3.99 -3.38
N GLY A 194 -23.55 -3.01 -2.54
CA GLY A 194 -23.95 -3.22 -1.14
C GLY A 194 -25.12 -4.20 -0.97
N GLN A 195 -26.03 -4.26 -1.94
CA GLN A 195 -27.16 -5.19 -1.92
C GLN A 195 -26.73 -6.67 -2.01
N CYS A 196 -25.67 -6.96 -2.77
CA CYS A 196 -25.07 -8.30 -2.84
C CYS A 196 -24.52 -8.77 -1.49
N PHE A 197 -24.26 -7.81 -0.58
CA PHE A 197 -23.82 -8.04 0.79
C PHE A 197 -24.96 -7.91 1.82
N GLY A 198 -26.22 -7.87 1.38
CA GLY A 198 -27.40 -7.79 2.26
C GLY A 198 -27.72 -6.41 2.80
N LEU A 199 -27.05 -5.34 2.32
CA LEU A 199 -27.29 -3.96 2.74
C LEU A 199 -28.45 -3.36 1.92
N LYS A 200 -29.67 -3.57 2.39
CA LYS A 200 -30.92 -3.20 1.70
C LYS A 200 -31.44 -1.82 2.11
N LEU A 201 -31.13 -1.35 3.31
CA LEU A 201 -31.62 -0.07 3.82
C LEU A 201 -30.52 0.99 3.77
N GLY A 202 -30.91 2.23 3.50
CA GLY A 202 -29.95 3.35 3.46
C GLY A 202 -29.14 3.49 4.75
N GLY A 203 -29.76 3.29 5.92
CA GLY A 203 -29.07 3.32 7.21
C GLY A 203 -27.99 2.24 7.36
N GLN A 204 -28.12 1.09 6.69
CA GLN A 204 -27.12 0.02 6.74
C GLN A 204 -25.83 0.36 5.98
N LEU A 205 -25.87 1.34 5.06
CA LEU A 205 -24.71 1.79 4.30
C LEU A 205 -23.86 2.81 5.07
N LEU A 206 -24.37 3.37 6.17
CA LEU A 206 -23.70 4.44 6.91
C LEU A 206 -22.37 3.97 7.50
N ILE A 207 -22.38 2.89 8.28
CA ILE A 207 -21.17 2.40 8.95
C ILE A 207 -20.07 2.03 7.94
N PRO A 208 -20.33 1.24 6.88
CA PRO A 208 -19.33 1.00 5.84
C PRO A 208 -18.76 2.29 5.23
N SER A 209 -19.60 3.31 4.99
CA SER A 209 -19.16 4.57 4.41
C SER A 209 -18.22 5.35 5.33
N ILE A 210 -18.55 5.43 6.63
CA ILE A 210 -17.68 6.05 7.65
C ILE A 210 -16.35 5.31 7.75
N LEU A 211 -16.38 3.97 7.76
CA LEU A 211 -15.17 3.16 7.82
C LEU A 211 -14.27 3.34 6.61
N ILE A 212 -14.84 3.47 5.40
CA ILE A 212 -14.08 3.78 4.18
C ILE A 212 -13.42 5.16 4.32
N GLY A 213 -14.15 6.17 4.80
CA GLY A 213 -13.60 7.51 4.99
C GLY A 213 -12.49 7.60 6.04
N TRP A 214 -12.63 6.90 7.16
CA TRP A 214 -11.56 6.80 8.14
C TRP A 214 -10.37 5.98 7.64
N ALA A 215 -10.60 4.87 6.93
CA ALA A 215 -9.50 4.11 6.33
C ALA A 215 -8.71 4.97 5.34
N TRP A 216 -9.39 5.76 4.51
CA TRP A 216 -8.74 6.71 3.62
C TRP A 216 -7.85 7.70 4.35
N ARG A 217 -8.37 8.36 5.39
CA ARG A 217 -7.59 9.36 6.15
C ARG A 217 -6.48 8.72 6.97
N PHE A 218 -6.67 7.49 7.43
CA PHE A 218 -5.59 6.72 8.02
C PHE A 218 -4.45 6.48 7.03
N TRP A 219 -4.75 6.15 5.75
CA TRP A 219 -3.71 6.01 4.73
C TRP A 219 -2.95 7.31 4.48
N VAL A 220 -3.67 8.44 4.38
CA VAL A 220 -3.07 9.77 4.24
C VAL A 220 -2.17 10.09 5.44
N PHE A 221 -2.63 9.78 6.66
CA PHE A 221 -1.83 9.95 7.87
C PHE A 221 -0.59 9.05 7.88
N LEU A 222 -0.70 7.80 7.45
CA LEU A 222 0.46 6.90 7.34
C LEU A 222 1.50 7.44 6.35
N ALA A 223 1.07 8.01 5.22
CA ALA A 223 1.96 8.69 4.29
C ALA A 223 2.64 9.93 4.93
N ALA A 224 1.92 10.69 5.74
CA ALA A 224 2.51 11.80 6.52
C ALA A 224 3.57 11.32 7.52
N VAL A 225 3.32 10.22 8.24
CA VAL A 225 4.32 9.60 9.14
C VAL A 225 5.55 9.13 8.35
N LEU A 226 5.36 8.53 7.17
CA LEU A 226 6.47 8.13 6.31
C LEU A 226 7.33 9.32 5.86
N SER A 227 6.74 10.48 5.53
CA SER A 227 7.49 11.71 5.25
C SER A 227 8.34 12.20 6.44
N VAL A 228 7.95 11.88 7.67
CA VAL A 228 8.73 12.23 8.86
C VAL A 228 9.88 11.25 9.07
N VAL A 229 9.63 9.95 8.89
CA VAL A 229 10.66 8.90 9.04
C VAL A 229 11.68 8.94 7.91
N ALA A 230 11.27 9.35 6.72
CA ALA A 230 12.11 9.50 5.53
C ALA A 230 12.07 10.96 5.02
N PRO A 231 12.65 11.93 5.76
CA PRO A 231 12.51 13.37 5.48
C PRO A 231 13.22 13.83 4.21
N PHE A 232 14.01 12.95 3.59
CA PHE A 232 14.63 13.17 2.28
C PHE A 232 13.59 13.12 1.13
N TYR A 233 12.44 12.46 1.33
CA TYR A 233 11.35 12.50 0.37
C TYR A 233 10.47 13.72 0.61
N LYS A 234 10.43 14.62 -0.38
CA LYS A 234 9.51 15.76 -0.38
C LYS A 234 8.18 15.32 -1.01
N THR A 235 7.15 15.24 -0.19
CA THR A 235 5.78 14.90 -0.64
C THR A 235 4.78 15.92 -0.09
N HIS A 236 3.63 16.05 -0.73
CA HIS A 236 2.60 16.99 -0.27
C HIS A 236 1.91 16.55 1.03
N PHE A 237 2.11 15.30 1.46
CA PHE A 237 1.42 14.72 2.62
C PHE A 237 1.85 15.34 3.95
N PHE A 238 3.12 15.72 4.08
CA PHE A 238 3.64 16.35 5.29
C PHE A 238 5.01 16.98 5.04
N ASP A 239 5.19 18.19 5.57
CA ASP A 239 6.49 18.88 5.58
C ASP A 239 7.14 18.80 6.98
N PRO A 240 8.20 17.99 7.15
CA PRO A 240 8.88 17.82 8.44
C PRO A 240 9.77 19.01 8.83
N SER A 241 10.03 19.96 7.92
CA SER A 241 10.92 21.10 8.19
C SER A 241 10.32 22.13 9.17
N GLY A 242 8.99 22.21 9.24
CA GLY A 242 8.27 23.28 9.94
C GLY A 242 8.17 23.18 11.48
N GLY A 243 9.20 22.66 12.18
CA GLY A 243 9.22 22.55 13.65
C GLY A 243 8.05 21.75 14.26
N ARG A 244 8.08 21.52 15.59
CA ARG A 244 6.98 20.88 16.37
C ARG A 244 6.31 19.66 15.69
N VAL A 245 7.12 18.79 15.07
CA VAL A 245 6.66 17.72 14.17
C VAL A 245 5.61 16.82 14.83
N ALA A 246 5.84 16.39 16.07
CA ALA A 246 4.91 15.52 16.79
C ALA A 246 3.52 16.16 17.01
N VAL A 247 3.49 17.45 17.34
CA VAL A 247 2.23 18.19 17.55
C VAL A 247 1.47 18.31 16.23
N ARG A 248 2.16 18.70 15.16
CA ARG A 248 1.55 18.82 13.82
C ARG A 248 1.05 17.49 13.27
N LEU A 249 1.74 16.38 13.57
CA LEU A 249 1.24 15.03 13.26
C LEU A 249 -0.03 14.70 14.06
N ALA A 250 -0.05 15.01 15.36
CA ALA A 250 -1.24 14.78 16.20
C ALA A 250 -2.45 15.62 15.73
N GLU A 251 -2.22 16.88 15.36
CA GLU A 251 -3.23 17.76 14.76
C GLU A 251 -3.73 17.19 13.42
N SER A 252 -2.81 16.74 12.56
CA SER A 252 -3.14 16.09 11.28
C SER A 252 -4.00 14.83 11.48
N LEU A 253 -3.71 14.03 12.51
CA LEU A 253 -4.55 12.88 12.87
C LEU A 253 -5.95 13.30 13.32
N GLY A 254 -6.04 14.31 14.20
CA GLY A 254 -7.33 14.83 14.70
C GLY A 254 -8.21 15.39 13.59
N VAL A 255 -7.65 16.24 12.73
CA VAL A 255 -8.30 16.74 11.51
C VAL A 255 -8.62 15.58 10.55
N GLY A 256 -7.73 14.60 10.47
CA GLY A 256 -7.89 13.36 9.74
C GLY A 256 -9.18 12.60 10.08
N VAL A 257 -9.45 12.42 11.37
CA VAL A 257 -10.67 11.74 11.86
C VAL A 257 -11.93 12.51 11.47
N LEU A 258 -11.92 13.83 11.63
CA LEU A 258 -13.07 14.68 11.28
C LEU A 258 -13.34 14.66 9.78
N GLU A 259 -12.31 14.89 8.95
CA GLU A 259 -12.46 14.84 7.50
C GLU A 259 -12.91 13.45 7.02
N GLY A 260 -12.39 12.38 7.62
CA GLY A 260 -12.80 11.02 7.27
C GLY A 260 -14.27 10.75 7.58
N PHE A 261 -14.77 11.32 8.69
CA PHE A 261 -16.21 11.29 9.02
C PHE A 261 -17.03 12.06 7.98
N VAL A 262 -16.65 13.30 7.66
CA VAL A 262 -17.35 14.14 6.68
C VAL A 262 -17.43 13.45 5.31
N TYR A 263 -16.30 12.97 4.79
CA TYR A 263 -16.28 12.27 3.52
C TYR A 263 -17.02 10.92 3.58
N GLY A 264 -17.02 10.26 4.73
CA GLY A 264 -17.86 9.08 4.96
C GLY A 264 -19.35 9.39 4.85
N VAL A 265 -19.81 10.53 5.37
CA VAL A 265 -21.21 11.00 5.20
C VAL A 265 -21.51 11.31 3.73
N VAL A 266 -20.57 11.94 3.01
CA VAL A 266 -20.72 12.20 1.56
C VAL A 266 -20.85 10.89 0.78
N VAL A 267 -19.96 9.92 1.03
CA VAL A 267 -20.00 8.57 0.43
C VAL A 267 -21.31 7.87 0.74
N TRP A 268 -21.80 8.00 1.97
CA TRP A 268 -23.09 7.44 2.36
C TRP A 268 -24.24 8.05 1.55
N GLY A 269 -24.29 9.38 1.40
CA GLY A 269 -25.30 10.06 0.59
C GLY A 269 -25.31 9.58 -0.87
N ILE A 270 -24.13 9.47 -1.49
CA ILE A 270 -23.98 8.91 -2.85
C ILE A 270 -24.46 7.45 -2.89
N ALA A 271 -24.06 6.63 -1.92
CA ALA A 271 -24.43 5.22 -1.88
C ALA A 271 -25.94 5.01 -1.73
N VAL A 272 -26.60 5.80 -0.88
CA VAL A 272 -28.06 5.78 -0.72
C VAL A 272 -28.76 6.13 -2.03
N TRP A 273 -28.31 7.20 -2.68
CA TRP A 273 -28.87 7.62 -3.97
C TRP A 273 -28.75 6.52 -5.04
N ILE A 274 -27.56 5.96 -5.24
CA ILE A 274 -27.33 4.88 -6.20
C ILE A 274 -28.15 3.63 -5.85
N SER A 275 -28.18 3.25 -4.58
CA SER A 275 -28.94 2.07 -4.12
C SER A 275 -30.43 2.22 -4.37
N HIS A 276 -30.97 3.44 -4.25
CA HIS A 276 -32.37 3.74 -4.53
C HIS A 276 -32.70 3.64 -6.02
N THR A 277 -31.85 4.22 -6.87
CA THR A 277 -31.99 4.15 -8.33
C THR A 277 -31.93 2.70 -8.84
N ALA A 278 -30.99 1.90 -8.31
CA ALA A 278 -30.85 0.50 -8.67
C ALA A 278 -32.10 -0.34 -8.29
N ARG A 279 -32.74 -0.06 -7.14
CA ARG A 279 -33.96 -0.76 -6.72
C ARG A 279 -35.17 -0.47 -7.60
N ARG A 280 -35.37 0.79 -7.99
CA ARG A 280 -36.50 1.17 -8.84
C ARG A 280 -36.47 0.43 -10.17
N THR A 281 -35.31 0.40 -10.79
CA THR A 281 -35.09 -0.29 -12.07
C THR A 281 -35.36 -1.79 -11.98
N ALA A 282 -34.99 -2.44 -10.87
CA ALA A 282 -35.22 -3.88 -10.68
C ALA A 282 -36.69 -4.26 -10.41
N LEU A 283 -37.56 -3.30 -10.10
CA LEU A 283 -39.00 -3.51 -9.91
C LEU A 283 -39.82 -3.21 -11.18
N GLU A 284 -39.19 -2.57 -12.17
CA GLU A 284 -39.81 -2.23 -13.47
C GLU A 284 -39.52 -3.29 -14.56
N VAL A 285 -38.73 -4.32 -14.23
CA VAL A 285 -38.42 -5.50 -15.06
C VAL A 285 -39.11 -6.72 -14.47
#